data_AF-A0A529MH25-F1
#
_entry.id   AF-A0A529MH25-F1
#
_cell.length_a   1.000
_cell.length_b   1.000
_cell.length_c   1.000
_cell.angle_alpha   90.00
_cell.angle_beta   90.00
_cell.angle_gamma   90.00
#
_symmetry.space_group_name_H-M   'P 1'
#
loop_
_entity.id
_entity.type
_entity.pdbx_description
1 polymer ?
#
loop_
_entity_poly.entity_id
_entity_poly.type
_entity_poly.pdbx_seq_one_letter_code
_entity_poly.pdbx_strand_id
1 'polypeptide(L)'
;GRNAVAACSALKRTYRDRLSRFCPEVVFLYLKIDRETAWRRVANRKGHFMPANLVDSQFATLEEPAADERAVTADGTRSVAGIVKEIIR
;
A
#
# COMPACT_ATOMS: atom_id res chain seq x y z
N GLY A 1 22.38 -9.37 -7.03
CA GLY A 1 21.27 -9.54 -6.06
C GLY A 1 20.00 -9.87 -6.83
N ARG A 2 19.06 -10.61 -6.23
CA ARG A 2 17.72 -10.80 -6.80
C ARG A 2 16.84 -9.64 -6.36
N ASN A 3 16.10 -9.03 -7.29
CA ASN A 3 15.07 -8.05 -6.96
C ASN A 3 13.97 -8.75 -6.14
N ALA A 4 13.40 -8.06 -5.16
CA ALA A 4 12.35 -8.59 -4.29
C ALA A 4 11.17 -7.62 -4.21
N VAL A 5 9.96 -8.17 -4.10
CA VAL A 5 8.73 -7.42 -3.88
C VAL A 5 8.05 -8.02 -2.65
N ALA A 6 7.62 -7.17 -1.72
CA ALA A 6 6.94 -7.59 -0.50
C ALA A 6 5.70 -6.72 -0.27
N ALA A 7 4.65 -7.32 0.28
CA ALA A 7 3.49 -6.59 0.77
C ALA A 7 3.76 -6.15 2.22
N CYS A 8 3.73 -4.84 2.46
CA CYS A 8 3.87 -4.24 3.78
C CYS A 8 2.92 -3.04 3.86
N SER A 9 2.21 -2.88 4.99
CA SER A 9 1.29 -1.74 5.13
C SER A 9 2.04 -0.41 5.24
N ALA A 10 3.21 -0.39 5.90
CA ALA A 10 4.12 0.76 6.02
C ALA A 10 3.40 2.12 6.20
N LEU A 11 2.36 2.12 7.03
CA LEU A 11 1.35 3.18 7.06
C LEU A 11 1.90 4.54 7.50
N LYS A 12 2.90 4.55 8.38
CA LYS A 12 3.52 5.76 8.90
C LYS A 12 4.81 6.09 8.15
N ARG A 13 5.10 7.38 8.00
CA ARG A 13 6.36 7.88 7.43
C ARG A 13 7.56 7.32 8.19
N THR A 14 7.49 7.27 9.52
CA THR A 14 8.56 6.69 10.36
C THR A 14 8.87 5.23 10.05
N TYR A 15 7.89 4.44 9.60
CA TYR A 15 8.12 3.05 9.17
C TYR A 15 8.81 3.00 7.82
N ARG A 16 8.40 3.86 6.88
CA ARG A 16 9.02 4.00 5.56
C ARG A 16 10.46 4.50 5.67
N ASP A 17 10.71 5.50 6.51
CA ASP A 17 12.05 6.02 6.81
C ASP A 17 12.96 4.92 7.35
N ARG A 18 12.47 4.09 8.27
CA ARG A 18 13.24 2.97 8.83
C ARG A 18 13.61 1.96 7.74
N LEU A 19 12.68 1.60 6.88
CA LEU A 19 12.93 0.69 5.76
C LEU A 19 13.93 1.28 4.75
N SER A 20 13.79 2.55 4.40
CA SER A 20 14.72 3.27 3.52
C SER A 20 16.14 3.36 4.09
N ARG A 21 16.31 3.41 5.42
CA ARG A 21 17.64 3.37 6.05
C ARG A 21 18.31 2.01 5.90
N PHE A 22 17.55 0.91 5.97
CA PHE A 22 18.09 -0.44 5.79
C PHE A 22 18.30 -0.80 4.32
N CYS A 23 17.45 -0.28 3.43
CA CYS A 23 17.56 -0.47 2.00
C CYS A 23 17.36 0.89 1.30
N PRO A 24 18.46 1.62 1.04
CA PRO A 24 18.38 2.94 0.40
C PRO A 24 17.74 2.92 -0.99
N GLU A 25 17.68 1.77 -1.66
CA GLU A 25 17.09 1.61 -2.99
C GLU A 25 15.60 1.21 -2.94
N VAL A 26 15.00 1.09 -1.75
CA VAL A 26 13.59 0.71 -1.63
C VAL A 26 12.69 1.78 -2.23
N VAL A 27 11.71 1.33 -3.01
CA VAL A 27 10.63 2.16 -3.56
C VAL A 27 9.31 1.65 -3.01
N PHE A 28 8.46 2.56 -2.54
CA PHE A 28 7.14 2.22 -2.04
C PHE A 28 6.10 2.36 -3.16
N LEU A 29 5.30 1.32 -3.36
CA LEU A 29 4.08 1.41 -4.19
C LEU A 29 2.89 1.67 -3.27
N TYR A 30 2.40 2.91 -3.26
CA TYR A 30 1.21 3.28 -2.50
C TYR A 30 -0.05 3.09 -3.37
N LEU A 31 -0.85 2.09 -3.01
CA LEU A 31 -2.15 1.84 -3.64
C LEU A 31 -3.21 2.73 -2.99
N LYS A 32 -3.43 3.91 -3.58
CA LYS A 32 -4.41 4.87 -3.09
C LYS A 32 -5.82 4.37 -3.39
N ILE A 33 -6.63 4.26 -2.35
CA ILE A 33 -8.02 3.83 -2.43
C ILE A 33 -8.79 4.49 -1.29
N ASP A 34 -10.07 4.80 -1.51
CA ASP A 34 -10.92 5.33 -0.45
C ASP A 34 -11.32 4.23 0.55
N ARG A 35 -11.68 4.67 1.77
CA ARG A 35 -12.03 3.80 2.88
C ARG A 35 -13.23 2.91 2.56
N GLU A 36 -14.23 3.42 1.87
CA GLU A 36 -15.46 2.70 1.58
C GLU A 36 -15.20 1.55 0.61
N THR A 37 -14.45 1.81 -0.45
CA THR A 37 -14.05 0.78 -1.43
C THR A 37 -13.16 -0.27 -0.78
N ALA A 38 -12.21 0.13 0.07
CA ALA A 38 -11.36 -0.81 0.81
C ALA A 38 -12.18 -1.72 1.74
N TRP A 39 -13.11 -1.14 2.50
CA TRP A 39 -14.03 -1.88 3.37
C TRP A 39 -14.85 -2.90 2.58
N ARG A 40 -15.46 -2.47 1.47
CA ARG A 40 -16.29 -3.31 0.60
C ARG A 40 -15.50 -4.49 0.02
N ARG A 41 -14.24 -4.26 -0.37
CA ARG A 41 -13.36 -5.30 -0.91
C ARG A 41 -12.93 -6.32 0.13
N VAL A 42 -12.62 -5.86 1.35
CA VAL A 42 -12.24 -6.76 2.45
C VAL A 42 -13.44 -7.57 2.92
N ALA A 43 -14.61 -6.95 3.09
CA ALA A 43 -15.84 -7.62 3.53
C ALA A 43 -16.32 -8.71 2.56
N ASN A 44 -16.10 -8.54 1.25
CA ASN A 44 -16.49 -9.51 0.23
C ASN A 44 -15.45 -10.64 0.01
N ARG A 45 -14.30 -10.60 0.70
CA ARG A 45 -13.22 -11.58 0.48
C ARG A 45 -13.57 -12.91 1.18
N LYS A 46 -13.80 -13.96 0.39
CA LYS A 46 -14.02 -15.33 0.91
C LYS A 46 -12.69 -15.95 1.39
N GLY A 47 -12.71 -16.68 2.50
CA GLY A 47 -11.57 -17.51 2.97
C GLY A 47 -10.55 -16.82 3.88
N HIS A 48 -10.66 -15.52 4.12
CA HIS A 48 -9.85 -14.80 5.11
C HIS A 48 -10.74 -13.87 5.93
N PHE A 49 -11.00 -14.21 7.18
CA PHE A 49 -11.74 -13.34 8.10
C PHE A 49 -10.81 -12.19 8.55
N MET A 50 -10.72 -11.14 7.74
CA MET A 50 -10.18 -9.85 8.19
C MET A 50 -11.34 -9.08 8.81
N PRO A 51 -11.30 -8.79 10.13
CA PRO A 51 -12.37 -8.04 10.75
C PRO A 51 -12.39 -6.62 10.16
N ALA A 52 -13.59 -6.13 9.85
CA ALA A 52 -13.80 -4.83 9.21
C ALA A 52 -13.12 -3.66 9.95
N ASN A 53 -12.99 -3.78 11.28
CA ASN A 53 -12.28 -2.83 12.15
C ASN A 53 -10.80 -2.64 11.78
N LEU A 54 -10.19 -3.60 11.06
CA LEU A 54 -8.83 -3.49 10.59
C LEU A 54 -8.71 -2.44 9.49
N VAL A 55 -9.72 -2.29 8.63
CA VAL A 55 -9.71 -1.21 7.62
C VAL A 55 -9.73 0.15 8.31
N ASP A 56 -10.62 0.35 9.28
CA ASP A 56 -10.74 1.64 9.96
C ASP A 56 -9.44 2.01 10.72
N SER A 57 -8.83 1.06 11.43
CA SER A 57 -7.54 1.30 12.11
C SER A 57 -6.39 1.58 11.15
N GLN A 58 -6.35 0.94 9.98
CA GLN A 58 -5.32 1.20 8.97
C GLN A 58 -5.46 2.62 8.41
N PHE A 59 -6.69 3.05 8.06
CA PHE A 59 -6.94 4.40 7.57
C PHE A 59 -6.68 5.47 8.65
N ALA A 60 -7.01 5.20 9.90
CA ALA A 60 -6.69 6.10 11.01
C ALA A 60 -5.18 6.25 11.25
N THR A 61 -4.39 5.24 10.88
CA THR A 61 -2.92 5.24 11.05
C THR A 61 -2.19 5.73 9.78
N LEU A 62 -2.88 5.80 8.64
CA LEU A 62 -2.28 6.10 7.35
C LEU A 62 -1.80 7.55 7.29
N GLU A 63 -0.49 7.69 7.10
CA GLU A 63 0.15 8.93 6.68
C GLU A 63 0.49 8.75 5.19
N GLU A 64 -0.29 9.38 4.30
CA GLU A 64 -0.03 9.31 2.86
C GLU A 64 1.42 9.72 2.55
N PRO A 65 2.12 9.02 1.64
CA PRO A 65 3.48 9.40 1.28
C PRO A 65 3.56 10.83 0.74
N ALA A 66 4.47 11.61 1.30
CA ALA A 66 4.74 12.96 0.85
C ALA A 66 5.61 12.96 -0.42
N ALA A 67 5.66 14.10 -1.12
CA ALA A 67 6.38 14.24 -2.39
C ALA A 67 7.91 14.07 -2.25
N ASP A 68 8.45 14.19 -1.04
CA ASP A 68 9.87 13.97 -0.72
C ASP A 68 10.21 12.49 -0.45
N GLU A 69 9.22 11.61 -0.41
CA GLU A 69 9.41 10.18 -0.19
C GLU A 69 9.57 9.43 -1.54
N ARG A 70 10.38 8.35 -1.56
CA ARG A 70 10.49 7.46 -2.74
C ARG A 70 9.28 6.55 -2.86
N ALA A 71 8.13 7.15 -3.16
CA ALA A 71 6.87 6.46 -3.32
C ALA A 71 6.23 6.76 -4.68
N VAL A 72 5.72 5.73 -5.34
CA VAL A 72 4.86 5.85 -6.51
C VAL A 72 3.43 5.58 -6.06
N THR A 73 2.53 6.50 -6.38
CA THR A 73 1.10 6.33 -6.07
C THR A 73 0.39 5.76 -7.29
N ALA A 74 -0.38 4.68 -7.09
CA ALA A 74 -1.25 4.11 -8.11
C ALA A 74 -2.69 4.07 -7.60
N ASP A 75 -3.64 4.19 -8.53
CA ASP A 75 -5.06 4.05 -8.24
C ASP A 75 -5.40 2.58 -7.94
N GLY A 76 -5.62 2.32 -6.65
CA GLY A 76 -5.97 1.00 -6.13
C GLY A 76 -7.35 0.51 -6.58
N THR A 77 -8.21 1.37 -7.16
CA THR A 77 -9.53 0.96 -7.66
C THR A 77 -9.46 0.20 -8.99
N ARG A 78 -8.36 0.34 -9.73
CA ARG A 78 -8.13 -0.32 -11.02
C ARG A 78 -7.95 -1.82 -10.89
N SER A 79 -7.99 -2.52 -12.03
CA SER A 79 -7.65 -3.94 -12.09
C SER A 79 -6.17 -4.15 -11.78
N VAL A 80 -5.83 -5.32 -11.21
CA VAL A 80 -4.44 -5.68 -10.91
C VAL A 80 -3.55 -5.54 -12.15
N ALA A 81 -4.00 -6.07 -13.29
CA ALA A 81 -3.27 -5.95 -14.55
C ALA A 81 -3.08 -4.48 -15.00
N GLY A 82 -4.08 -3.64 -14.76
CA GLY A 82 -4.01 -2.20 -15.05
C GLY A 82 -2.97 -1.47 -14.20
N ILE A 83 -2.91 -1.77 -12.90
CA ILE A 83 -1.92 -1.20 -11.97
C ILE A 83 -0.51 -1.68 -12.34
N VAL A 84 -0.33 -2.98 -12.58
CA VAL A 84 0.97 -3.55 -12.95
C VAL A 84 1.50 -2.92 -14.25
N LYS A 85 0.64 -2.73 -15.26
CA LYS A 85 1.01 -2.09 -16.53
C LYS A 85 1.41 -0.62 -16.36
N GLU A 86 0.85 0.07 -15.38
CA GLU A 86 1.22 1.45 -15.06
C GLU A 86 2.59 1.53 -14.40
N ILE A 87 2.88 0.62 -13.46
CA ILE A 87 4.09 0.66 -12.63
C ILE A 87 5.35 0.10 -13.31
N ILE A 88 5.21 -0.84 -14.25
CA ILE A 88 6.38 -1.46 -14.93
C ILE A 88 6.93 -0.61 -16.09
N ARG A 89 6.31 0.54 -16.40
CA ARG A 89 6.79 1.45 -17.45
C ARG A 89 8.05 2.19 -17.04
#